data_AF-A0A839IRP8-F1
#
_entry.id   AF-A0A839IRP8-F1
#
_cell.length_a   1.000
_cell.length_b   1.000
_cell.length_c   1.000
_cell.angle_alpha   90.00
_cell.angle_beta   90.00
_cell.angle_gamma   90.00
#
_symmetry.space_group_name_H-M   'P 1'
#
loop_
_entity.id
_entity.type
_entity.pdbx_description
1 polymer ?
#
loop_
_entity_poly.entity_id
_entity_poly.type
_entity_poly.pdbx_seq_one_letter_code
_entity_poly.pdbx_strand_id
1 'polypeptide(L)'
;MKLPQGWHEVSDERAWILGDKLDQAITKGHFLYGKNIRVVAHRYQRNPDEVLCWHPDEEDLFTLVHLSWDLLPDVCKAPPIVGMHGSFQDFLNYEVLVLERLLYDETGVIKDAEARAEARGIKIGEQRGIPIGENRGLAVGERQGQIKVLTRQLCRRFRTRPTEIVARVHSGSAEQLEQWADNILTAQTLEQVFSKG
;
A
#
# COMPACT_ATOMS: atom_id res chain seq x y z
N MET A 1 -36.91 16.28 13.80
CA MET A 1 -36.17 15.99 12.56
C MET A 1 -35.35 14.73 12.80
N LYS A 2 -35.25 13.78 11.87
CA LYS A 2 -34.39 12.60 12.06
C LYS A 2 -33.07 12.84 11.34
N LEU A 3 -32.01 13.11 12.10
CA LEU A 3 -30.68 13.36 11.52
C LEU A 3 -29.99 12.05 11.09
N PRO A 4 -29.14 12.09 10.04
CA PRO A 4 -28.28 10.99 9.65
C PRO A 4 -27.24 10.62 10.72
N GLN A 5 -26.58 9.46 10.55
CA GLN A 5 -25.53 9.03 11.46
C GLN A 5 -24.35 10.03 11.48
N GLY A 6 -23.84 10.37 12.67
CA GLY A 6 -22.72 11.31 12.84
C GLY A 6 -23.12 12.78 12.93
N TRP A 7 -24.39 13.09 12.68
CA TRP A 7 -24.98 14.41 12.90
C TRP A 7 -25.59 14.52 14.30
N HIS A 8 -25.44 15.69 14.91
CA HIS A 8 -25.91 15.99 16.26
C HIS A 8 -26.68 17.30 16.26
N GLU A 9 -27.86 17.32 16.89
CA GLU A 9 -28.59 18.55 17.15
C GLU A 9 -27.76 19.47 18.07
N VAL A 10 -27.81 20.78 17.83
CA VAL A 10 -27.15 21.76 18.70
C VAL A 10 -28.07 22.24 19.81
N SER A 11 -27.52 22.48 21.00
CA SER A 11 -28.21 23.26 22.04
C SER A 11 -28.31 24.73 21.64
N ASP A 12 -29.23 25.48 22.26
CA ASP A 12 -29.42 26.91 21.97
C ASP A 12 -28.15 27.74 22.18
N GLU A 13 -27.42 27.47 23.27
CA GLU A 13 -26.13 28.11 23.56
C GLU A 13 -25.11 27.84 22.45
N ARG A 14 -25.01 26.58 22.01
CA ARG A 14 -24.06 26.19 20.97
C ARG A 14 -24.46 26.71 19.59
N ALA A 15 -25.76 26.76 19.32
CA ALA A 15 -26.31 27.37 18.11
C ALA A 15 -25.94 28.85 18.01
N TRP A 16 -26.06 29.59 19.13
CA TRP A 16 -25.66 31.00 19.19
C TRP A 16 -24.16 31.19 18.96
N ILE A 17 -23.30 30.40 19.63
CA ILE A 17 -21.84 30.48 19.47
C ILE A 17 -21.41 30.19 18.02
N LEU A 18 -22.00 29.17 17.39
CA LEU A 18 -21.67 28.82 16.00
C LEU A 18 -22.24 29.84 15.01
N GLY A 19 -23.43 30.39 15.28
CA GLY A 19 -24.05 31.45 14.50
C GLY A 19 -23.21 32.73 14.51
N ASP A 20 -22.78 33.20 15.68
CA ASP A 20 -21.91 34.39 15.80
C ASP A 20 -20.60 34.22 15.04
N LYS A 21 -19.99 33.03 15.10
CA LYS A 21 -18.79 32.72 14.32
C LYS A 21 -19.04 32.73 12.80
N LEU A 22 -20.18 32.20 12.37
CA LEU A 22 -20.59 32.25 10.96
C LEU A 22 -20.80 33.69 10.50
N ASP A 23 -21.49 34.52 11.28
CA ASP A 23 -21.72 35.93 10.94
C ASP A 23 -20.42 36.73 10.79
N GLN A 24 -19.43 36.45 11.63
CA GLN A 24 -18.10 37.05 11.50
C GLN A 24 -17.33 36.56 10.26
N ALA A 25 -17.56 35.31 9.83
CA ALA A 25 -16.90 34.71 8.68
C ALA A 25 -17.60 35.03 7.34
N ILE A 26 -18.91 35.27 7.37
CA ILE A 26 -19.75 35.57 6.21
C ILE A 26 -19.64 37.08 5.90
N THR A 27 -18.85 37.41 4.89
CA THR A 27 -18.61 38.80 4.48
C THR A 27 -19.40 39.17 3.22
N LYS A 28 -19.46 40.47 2.90
CA LYS A 28 -20.19 40.99 1.73
C LYS A 28 -19.71 40.29 0.45
N GLY A 29 -20.65 39.70 -0.27
CA GLY A 29 -20.38 38.91 -1.49
C GLY A 29 -20.50 37.40 -1.28
N HIS A 30 -20.58 36.94 -0.03
CA HIS A 30 -20.90 35.54 0.28
C HIS A 30 -22.41 35.26 0.09
N PHE A 31 -22.77 34.04 -0.34
CA PHE A 31 -24.16 33.64 -0.62
C PHE A 31 -25.11 33.81 0.58
N LEU A 32 -24.60 33.56 1.79
CA LEU A 32 -25.36 33.69 3.04
C LEU A 32 -25.33 35.10 3.65
N TYR A 33 -24.68 36.07 3.00
CA TYR A 33 -24.54 37.41 3.57
C TYR A 33 -25.90 38.09 3.76
N GLY A 34 -26.21 38.45 5.01
CA GLY A 34 -27.45 39.12 5.39
C GLY A 34 -28.68 38.20 5.46
N LYS A 35 -28.52 36.87 5.34
CA LYS A 35 -29.63 35.92 5.54
C LYS A 35 -29.80 35.62 7.03
N ASN A 36 -31.05 35.55 7.48
CA ASN A 36 -31.39 35.09 8.82
C ASN A 36 -31.26 33.56 8.88
N ILE A 37 -30.25 33.06 9.59
CA ILE A 37 -29.96 31.63 9.70
C ILE A 37 -29.73 31.23 11.14
N ARG A 38 -30.13 30.00 11.48
CA ARG A 38 -29.87 29.38 12.78
C ARG A 38 -29.20 28.04 12.57
N VAL A 39 -28.07 27.80 13.23
CA VAL A 39 -27.44 26.48 13.26
C VAL A 39 -28.35 25.52 14.04
N VAL A 40 -28.71 24.38 13.45
CA VAL A 40 -29.61 23.38 14.05
C VAL A 40 -28.97 22.01 14.23
N ALA A 41 -27.92 21.70 13.46
CA ALA A 41 -27.14 20.50 13.65
C ALA A 41 -25.67 20.70 13.23
N HIS A 42 -24.80 19.82 13.72
CA HIS A 42 -23.39 19.78 13.30
C HIS A 42 -22.89 18.35 13.20
N ARG A 43 -21.88 18.14 12.36
CA ARG A 43 -21.15 16.88 12.26
C ARG A 43 -19.92 16.92 13.16
N TYR A 44 -19.56 15.79 13.75
CA TYR A 44 -18.45 15.62 14.70
C TYR A 44 -18.53 16.49 15.98
N GLN A 45 -18.61 15.83 17.14
CA GLN A 45 -18.97 16.50 18.40
C GLN A 45 -17.93 17.50 18.93
N ARG A 46 -16.64 17.24 18.68
CA ARG A 46 -15.53 17.98 19.30
C ARG A 46 -15.13 19.22 18.50
N ASN A 47 -14.90 19.06 17.20
CA ASN A 47 -14.61 20.14 16.26
C ASN A 47 -15.53 19.96 15.04
N PRO A 48 -16.62 20.72 14.94
CA PRO A 48 -17.49 20.63 13.77
C PRO A 48 -16.85 21.34 12.58
N ASP A 49 -16.57 20.57 11.54
CA ASP A 49 -16.20 21.02 10.20
C ASP A 49 -17.43 21.24 9.31
N GLU A 50 -18.60 20.70 9.69
CA GLU A 50 -19.85 20.87 8.96
C GLU A 50 -21.00 21.27 9.90
N VAL A 51 -21.81 22.26 9.47
CA VAL A 51 -23.00 22.71 10.19
C VAL A 51 -24.20 22.81 9.26
N LEU A 52 -25.37 22.40 9.76
CA LEU A 52 -26.64 22.55 9.09
C LEU A 52 -27.38 23.76 9.66
N CYS A 53 -27.69 24.71 8.80
CA CYS A 53 -28.39 25.95 9.14
C CYS A 53 -29.83 25.89 8.63
N TRP A 54 -30.80 26.20 9.49
CA TRP A 54 -32.20 26.44 9.11
C TRP A 54 -32.43 27.93 8.85
N HIS A 55 -33.25 28.27 7.86
CA HIS A 55 -33.67 29.65 7.55
C HIS A 55 -35.07 29.86 8.15
N PRO A 56 -35.22 30.60 9.27
CA PRO A 56 -36.49 30.69 9.99
C PRO A 56 -37.61 31.39 9.21
N ASP A 57 -37.23 32.22 8.23
CA ASP A 57 -38.15 33.03 7.44
C ASP A 57 -38.76 32.26 6.26
N GLU A 58 -38.29 31.04 6.00
CA GLU A 58 -38.67 30.21 4.86
C GLU A 58 -39.13 28.83 5.33
N GLU A 59 -40.17 28.28 4.69
CA GLU A 59 -40.65 26.93 5.00
C GLU A 59 -39.66 25.89 4.48
N ASP A 60 -39.25 24.97 5.36
CA ASP A 60 -38.37 23.83 5.04
C ASP A 60 -37.10 24.21 4.26
N LEU A 61 -36.42 25.30 4.62
CA LEU A 61 -35.18 25.71 3.96
C LEU A 61 -33.95 25.53 4.86
N PHE A 62 -32.97 24.80 4.34
CA PHE A 62 -31.72 24.46 5.02
C PHE A 62 -30.51 24.81 4.18
N THR A 63 -29.37 24.99 4.84
CA THR A 63 -28.07 25.14 4.21
C THR A 63 -27.03 24.35 4.97
N LEU A 64 -26.39 23.43 4.26
CA LEU A 64 -25.19 22.77 4.75
C LEU A 64 -23.98 23.67 4.47
N VAL A 65 -23.22 23.98 5.51
CA VAL A 65 -22.03 24.83 5.44
C VAL A 65 -20.82 24.05 5.92
N HIS A 66 -19.82 23.96 5.06
CA HIS A 66 -18.48 23.46 5.34
C HIS A 66 -17.63 24.59 5.92
N LEU A 67 -17.19 24.40 7.14
CA LEU A 67 -16.32 25.30 7.88
C LEU A 67 -14.87 24.91 7.58
N SER A 68 -14.12 25.79 6.92
CA SER A 68 -12.67 25.66 6.77
C SER A 68 -11.90 25.97 8.08
N TRP A 69 -12.58 25.91 9.23
CA TRP A 69 -12.12 26.43 10.53
C TRP A 69 -12.09 25.35 11.60
N ASP A 70 -10.94 24.69 11.74
CA ASP A 70 -10.54 24.26 13.07
C ASP A 70 -10.16 25.51 13.87
N LEU A 71 -11.02 25.87 14.84
CA LEU A 71 -10.82 26.63 16.10
C LEU A 71 -9.42 27.27 16.41
N LEU A 72 -8.77 27.93 15.45
CA LEU A 72 -7.46 28.60 15.59
C LEU A 72 -7.52 30.07 15.12
N PRO A 73 -6.61 30.95 15.60
CA PRO A 73 -6.74 32.40 15.43
C PRO A 73 -6.38 32.92 14.02
N ASP A 74 -7.30 33.70 13.46
CA ASP A 74 -7.25 34.89 12.57
C ASP A 74 -6.25 35.09 11.41
N VAL A 75 -5.32 34.19 11.09
CA VAL A 75 -4.26 34.58 10.13
C VAL A 75 -4.64 34.42 8.64
N CYS A 76 -5.55 33.51 8.26
CA CYS A 76 -6.01 33.38 6.87
C CYS A 76 -7.44 32.83 6.81
N LYS A 77 -8.46 33.71 6.71
CA LYS A 77 -9.87 33.32 6.72
C LYS A 77 -10.51 33.09 5.33
N ALA A 78 -10.46 31.87 4.75
CA ALA A 78 -11.29 31.48 3.60
C ALA A 78 -12.80 31.46 3.93
N PRO A 79 -13.68 32.06 3.12
CA PRO A 79 -15.10 32.10 3.45
C PRO A 79 -15.68 30.68 3.62
N PRO A 80 -16.64 30.47 4.54
CA PRO A 80 -17.35 29.20 4.65
C PRO A 80 -17.90 28.76 3.29
N ILE A 81 -17.93 27.46 3.03
CA ILE A 81 -18.35 26.93 1.73
C ILE A 81 -19.77 26.36 1.88
N VAL A 82 -20.68 26.80 1.02
CA VAL A 82 -22.03 26.22 0.96
C VAL A 82 -21.95 24.87 0.23
N GLY A 83 -22.21 23.78 0.94
CA GLY A 83 -22.27 22.43 0.36
C GLY A 83 -23.61 22.17 -0.33
N MET A 84 -24.71 22.62 0.28
CA MET A 84 -26.07 22.45 -0.22
C MET A 84 -26.98 23.55 0.34
N HIS A 85 -27.96 24.00 -0.44
CA HIS A 85 -29.00 24.95 -0.05
C HIS A 85 -30.33 24.47 -0.63
N GLY A 86 -31.29 24.09 0.20
CA GLY A 86 -32.52 23.42 -0.22
C GLY A 86 -33.30 22.82 0.93
N SER A 87 -34.21 21.89 0.63
CA SER A 87 -35.07 21.25 1.62
C SER A 87 -34.32 20.36 2.60
N PHE A 88 -34.96 19.94 3.70
CA PHE A 88 -34.37 18.91 4.55
C PHE A 88 -34.16 17.59 3.78
N GLN A 89 -35.03 17.27 2.82
CA GLN A 89 -34.85 16.09 1.96
C GLN A 89 -33.63 16.24 1.04
N ASP A 90 -33.34 17.45 0.54
CA ASP A 90 -32.14 17.71 -0.25
C ASP A 90 -30.87 17.50 0.58
N PHE A 91 -30.90 17.84 1.88
CA PHE A 91 -29.81 17.52 2.80
C PHE A 91 -29.62 16.01 2.94
N LEU A 92 -30.69 15.24 3.13
CA LEU A 92 -30.60 13.77 3.20
C LEU A 92 -30.04 13.17 1.90
N ASN A 93 -30.46 13.69 0.75
CA ASN A 93 -29.97 13.26 -0.56
C ASN A 93 -28.49 13.60 -0.74
N TYR A 94 -28.08 14.80 -0.32
CA TYR A 94 -26.67 15.23 -0.34
C TYR A 94 -25.79 14.29 0.49
N GLU A 95 -26.22 13.93 1.71
CA GLU A 95 -25.46 13.04 2.59
C GLU A 95 -25.27 11.65 1.99
N VAL A 96 -26.30 11.09 1.35
CA VAL A 96 -26.20 9.80 0.65
C VAL A 96 -25.19 9.88 -0.49
N LEU A 97 -25.27 10.91 -1.33
CA LEU A 97 -24.37 11.09 -2.49
C LEU A 97 -22.91 11.29 -2.07
N VAL A 98 -22.66 12.06 -1.01
CA VAL A 98 -21.31 12.27 -0.48
C VAL A 98 -20.73 10.97 0.06
N LEU A 99 -21.51 10.22 0.84
CA LEU A 99 -21.07 8.92 1.36
C LEU A 99 -20.78 7.92 0.24
N GLU A 100 -21.64 7.84 -0.78
CA GLU A 100 -21.39 7.00 -1.94
C GLU A 100 -20.09 7.39 -2.66
N ARG A 101 -19.88 8.69 -2.95
CA ARG A 101 -18.66 9.17 -3.61
C ARG A 101 -17.39 8.85 -2.83
N LEU A 102 -17.38 9.10 -1.52
CA LEU A 102 -16.23 8.82 -0.67
C LEU A 102 -15.88 7.32 -0.67
N LEU A 103 -16.88 6.44 -0.58
CA LEU A 103 -16.67 5.00 -0.65
C LEU A 103 -16.15 4.55 -2.02
N TYR A 104 -16.62 5.15 -3.12
CA TYR A 104 -16.12 4.85 -4.46
C TYR A 104 -14.65 5.29 -4.65
N ASP A 105 -14.28 6.49 -4.20
CA ASP A 105 -12.91 7.00 -4.33
C ASP A 105 -11.93 6.17 -3.47
N GLU A 106 -12.29 5.84 -2.22
CA GLU A 106 -11.46 5.00 -1.36
C GLU A 106 -11.22 3.61 -1.96
N THR A 107 -12.28 2.98 -2.49
CA THR A 107 -12.15 1.64 -3.10
C THR A 107 -11.31 1.66 -4.37
N GLY A 108 -11.37 2.73 -5.17
CA GLY A 108 -10.51 2.93 -6.34
C GLY A 108 -9.03 3.06 -5.95
N VAL A 109 -8.73 3.93 -4.98
CA VAL A 109 -7.34 4.16 -4.51
C VAL A 109 -6.71 2.90 -3.93
N ILE A 110 -7.47 2.11 -3.16
CA ILE A 110 -6.97 0.85 -2.57
C ILE A 110 -6.64 -0.16 -3.67
N LYS A 111 -7.52 -0.36 -4.65
CA LYS A 111 -7.29 -1.30 -5.77
C LYS A 111 -6.05 -0.94 -6.58
N ASP A 112 -5.86 0.36 -6.86
CA ASP A 112 -4.68 0.85 -7.57
C ASP A 112 -3.39 0.62 -6.77
N ALA A 113 -3.44 0.80 -5.45
CA ALA A 113 -2.31 0.55 -4.57
C ALA A 113 -1.92 -0.94 -4.55
N GLU A 114 -2.92 -1.84 -4.47
CA GLU A 114 -2.72 -3.29 -4.52
C GLU A 114 -2.11 -3.73 -5.86
N ALA A 115 -2.66 -3.28 -6.99
CA ALA A 115 -2.14 -3.60 -8.32
C ALA A 115 -0.68 -3.15 -8.49
N ARG A 116 -0.33 -1.95 -7.98
CA ARG A 116 1.05 -1.46 -7.98
C ARG A 116 1.96 -2.27 -7.06
N ALA A 117 1.47 -2.70 -5.91
CA ALA A 117 2.22 -3.53 -4.98
C ALA A 117 2.52 -4.91 -5.58
N GLU A 118 1.53 -5.54 -6.21
CA GLU A 118 1.68 -6.82 -6.90
C GLU A 118 2.70 -6.71 -8.05
N ALA A 119 2.55 -5.72 -8.94
CA ALA A 119 3.47 -5.49 -10.05
C ALA A 119 4.91 -5.25 -9.56
N ARG A 120 5.10 -4.52 -8.45
CA ARG A 120 6.41 -4.33 -7.82
C ARG A 120 6.95 -5.65 -7.25
N GLY A 121 6.09 -6.44 -6.59
CA GLY A 121 6.45 -7.74 -6.03
C GLY A 121 6.97 -8.71 -7.11
N ILE A 122 6.25 -8.81 -8.23
CA ILE A 122 6.67 -9.63 -9.39
C ILE A 122 8.03 -9.15 -9.91
N LYS A 123 8.17 -7.85 -10.17
CA LYS A 123 9.42 -7.29 -10.69
C LYS A 123 10.62 -7.55 -9.78
N ILE A 124 10.46 -7.36 -8.46
CA ILE A 124 11.52 -7.64 -7.48
C ILE A 124 11.82 -9.14 -7.44
N GLY A 125 10.78 -9.98 -7.49
CA GLY A 125 10.89 -11.43 -7.53
C GLY A 125 11.69 -11.92 -8.73
N GLU A 126 11.40 -11.42 -9.93
CA GLU A 126 12.14 -11.76 -11.15
C GLU A 126 13.58 -11.25 -11.11
N GLN A 127 13.79 -9.97 -10.76
CA GLN A 127 15.12 -9.35 -10.72
C GLN A 127 16.08 -10.04 -9.76
N ARG A 128 15.57 -10.62 -8.66
CA ARG A 128 16.39 -11.32 -7.67
C ARG A 128 16.40 -12.83 -7.86
N GLY A 129 15.22 -13.40 -8.12
CA GLY A 129 15.01 -14.85 -8.17
C GLY A 129 15.67 -15.50 -9.38
N ILE A 130 15.58 -14.87 -10.57
CA ILE A 130 16.14 -15.44 -11.79
C ILE A 130 17.68 -15.56 -11.68
N PRO A 131 18.45 -14.50 -11.36
CA PRO A 131 19.91 -14.62 -11.26
C PRO A 131 20.37 -15.59 -10.17
N ILE A 132 19.66 -15.64 -9.04
CA ILE A 132 19.99 -16.60 -7.96
C ILE A 132 19.74 -18.04 -8.43
N GLY A 133 18.61 -18.28 -9.08
CA GLY A 133 18.25 -19.59 -9.63
C GLY A 133 19.23 -20.05 -10.70
N GLU A 134 19.58 -19.18 -11.65
CA GLU A 134 20.55 -19.45 -12.71
C GLU A 134 21.94 -19.75 -12.15
N ASN A 135 22.47 -18.91 -11.26
CA ASN A 135 23.79 -19.10 -10.66
C ASN A 135 23.86 -20.41 -9.85
N ARG A 136 22.82 -20.70 -9.05
CA ARG A 136 22.76 -21.96 -8.29
C ARG A 136 22.64 -23.17 -9.22
N GLY A 137 21.83 -23.06 -10.26
CA GLY A 137 21.65 -24.09 -11.27
C GLY A 137 22.94 -24.41 -12.01
N LEU A 138 23.67 -23.39 -12.46
CA LEU A 138 24.98 -23.52 -13.10
C LEU A 138 26.00 -24.20 -12.19
N ALA A 139 26.15 -23.73 -10.95
CA ALA A 139 27.11 -24.31 -10.00
C ALA A 139 26.82 -25.78 -9.67
N VAL A 140 25.54 -26.13 -9.45
CA VAL A 140 25.13 -27.52 -9.20
C VAL A 140 25.34 -28.38 -10.45
N GLY A 141 24.96 -27.88 -11.62
CA GLY A 141 25.08 -28.58 -12.89
C GLY A 141 26.54 -28.86 -13.27
N GLU A 142 27.42 -27.86 -13.14
CA GLU A 142 28.86 -27.99 -13.38
C GLU A 142 29.47 -29.05 -12.47
N ARG A 143 29.22 -28.97 -11.16
CA ARG A 143 29.74 -29.93 -10.19
C ARG A 143 29.26 -31.36 -10.48
N GLN A 144 27.96 -31.54 -10.73
CA GLN A 144 27.41 -32.86 -11.07
C GLN A 144 28.00 -33.39 -12.38
N GLY A 145 28.22 -32.51 -13.36
CA GLY A 145 28.89 -32.82 -14.61
C GLY A 145 30.33 -33.30 -14.41
N GLN A 146 31.13 -32.55 -13.65
CA GLN A 146 32.51 -32.90 -13.29
C GLN A 146 32.58 -34.26 -12.59
N ILE A 147 31.76 -34.48 -11.56
CA ILE A 147 31.69 -35.75 -10.82
C ILE A 147 31.38 -36.93 -11.76
N LYS A 148 30.37 -36.76 -12.63
CA LYS A 148 29.93 -37.80 -13.58
C LYS A 148 31.03 -38.16 -14.57
N VAL A 149 31.71 -37.15 -15.13
CA VAL A 149 32.78 -37.36 -16.12
C VAL A 149 34.01 -37.97 -15.47
N LEU A 150 34.47 -37.42 -14.34
CA LEU A 150 35.67 -37.88 -13.65
C LEU A 150 35.50 -39.33 -13.16
N THR A 151 34.36 -39.65 -12.55
CA THR A 151 34.04 -41.03 -12.14
C THR A 151 34.10 -41.99 -13.33
N ARG A 152 33.48 -41.62 -14.46
CA ARG A 152 33.49 -42.45 -15.67
C ARG A 152 34.91 -42.68 -16.19
N GLN A 153 35.77 -41.65 -16.17
CA GLN A 153 37.16 -41.77 -16.61
C GLN A 153 37.97 -42.67 -15.65
N LEU A 154 37.85 -42.48 -14.35
CA LEU A 154 38.54 -43.27 -13.34
C LEU A 154 38.19 -44.75 -13.41
N CYS A 155 36.89 -45.08 -13.49
CA CYS A 155 36.44 -46.47 -13.66
C CYS A 155 37.00 -47.12 -14.93
N ARG A 156 37.08 -46.37 -16.04
CA ARG A 156 37.62 -46.89 -17.31
C ARG A 156 39.13 -47.09 -17.27
N ARG A 157 39.87 -46.14 -16.69
CA ARG A 157 41.34 -46.15 -16.67
C ARG A 157 41.88 -47.21 -15.69
N PHE A 158 41.29 -47.30 -14.51
CA PHE A 158 41.78 -48.17 -13.43
C PHE A 158 40.98 -49.46 -13.23
N ARG A 159 39.95 -49.71 -14.07
CA ARG A 159 39.10 -50.91 -14.03
C ARG A 159 38.42 -51.14 -12.66
N THR A 160 38.05 -50.06 -11.98
CA THR A 160 37.42 -50.07 -10.64
C THR A 160 35.90 -49.97 -10.72
N ARG A 161 35.20 -50.47 -9.69
CA ARG A 161 33.74 -50.40 -9.60
C ARG A 161 33.25 -48.96 -9.36
N PRO A 162 32.16 -48.51 -10.01
CA PRO A 162 31.66 -47.14 -9.87
C PRO A 162 31.36 -46.71 -8.44
N THR A 163 30.79 -47.59 -7.62
CA THR A 163 30.37 -47.29 -6.25
C THR A 163 31.52 -46.83 -5.35
N GLU A 164 32.73 -47.36 -5.54
CA GLU A 164 33.91 -46.99 -4.75
C GLU A 164 34.45 -45.60 -5.12
N ILE A 165 34.37 -45.25 -6.41
CA ILE A 165 34.88 -43.99 -6.94
C ILE A 165 33.88 -42.84 -6.72
N VAL A 166 32.59 -43.09 -6.91
CA VAL A 166 31.53 -42.06 -6.78
C VAL A 166 31.57 -41.40 -5.41
N ALA A 167 31.65 -42.20 -4.33
CA ALA A 167 31.64 -41.65 -2.98
C ALA A 167 32.82 -40.71 -2.73
N ARG A 168 34.01 -41.07 -3.23
CA ARG A 168 35.25 -40.30 -3.05
C ARG A 168 35.29 -39.04 -3.93
N VAL A 169 34.77 -39.12 -5.16
CA VAL A 169 34.68 -37.97 -6.06
C VAL A 169 33.62 -36.98 -5.58
N HIS A 170 32.48 -37.46 -5.07
CA HIS A 170 31.39 -36.60 -4.60
C HIS A 170 31.75 -35.78 -3.36
N SER A 171 32.62 -36.29 -2.49
CA SER A 171 33.09 -35.58 -1.30
C SER A 171 34.18 -34.54 -1.57
N GLY A 172 34.74 -34.49 -2.80
CA GLY A 172 35.73 -33.50 -3.18
C GLY A 172 35.18 -32.08 -3.26
N SER A 173 36.00 -31.07 -2.95
CA SER A 173 35.72 -29.67 -3.30
C SER A 173 35.82 -29.44 -4.82
N ALA A 174 35.40 -28.28 -5.32
CA ALA A 174 35.52 -27.95 -6.74
C ALA A 174 36.99 -27.98 -7.19
N GLU A 175 37.88 -27.42 -6.38
CA GLU A 175 39.33 -27.38 -6.62
C GLU A 175 39.93 -28.78 -6.62
N GLN A 176 39.43 -29.68 -5.75
CA GLN A 176 39.85 -31.07 -5.76
C GLN A 176 39.38 -31.80 -7.01
N LEU A 177 38.16 -31.55 -7.48
CA LEU A 177 37.63 -32.13 -8.72
C LEU A 177 38.47 -31.71 -9.93
N GLU A 178 38.83 -30.43 -10.02
CA GLU A 178 39.73 -29.90 -11.06
C GLU A 178 41.12 -30.53 -10.98
N GLN A 179 41.73 -30.54 -9.80
CA GLN A 179 43.05 -31.16 -9.60
C GLN A 179 43.06 -32.64 -9.98
N TRP A 180 42.02 -33.39 -9.62
CA TRP A 180 41.90 -34.81 -9.98
C TRP A 180 41.68 -35.01 -11.48
N ALA A 181 40.99 -34.07 -12.14
CA ALA A 181 40.82 -34.07 -13.60
C ALA A 181 42.15 -33.84 -14.33
N ASP A 182 43.09 -33.07 -13.76
CA ASP A 182 44.44 -32.92 -14.30
C ASP A 182 45.32 -34.13 -13.98
N ASN A 183 45.29 -34.60 -12.73
CA ASN A 183 46.12 -35.73 -12.29
C ASN A 183 45.80 -37.03 -13.06
N ILE A 184 44.55 -37.20 -13.52
CA ILE A 184 44.17 -38.38 -14.31
C ILE A 184 44.89 -38.47 -15.65
N LEU A 185 45.60 -37.43 -16.11
CA LEU A 185 46.34 -37.48 -17.36
C LEU A 185 47.69 -38.20 -17.19
N THR A 186 48.31 -38.12 -16.02
CA THR A 186 49.69 -38.56 -15.79
C THR A 186 49.82 -39.63 -14.70
N ALA A 187 48.91 -39.66 -13.72
CA ALA A 187 48.96 -40.59 -12.59
C ALA A 187 49.00 -42.05 -13.03
N GLN A 188 49.80 -42.89 -12.38
CA GLN A 188 49.88 -44.34 -12.64
C GLN A 188 48.93 -45.15 -11.74
N THR A 189 48.47 -44.59 -10.62
CA THR A 189 47.53 -45.23 -9.69
C THR A 189 46.39 -44.31 -9.27
N LEU A 190 45.32 -44.85 -8.68
CA LEU A 190 44.21 -44.06 -8.15
C LEU A 190 44.65 -43.14 -7.02
N GLU A 191 45.57 -43.59 -6.17
CA GLU A 191 46.10 -42.83 -5.04
C GLU A 191 46.84 -41.57 -5.53
N GLN A 192 47.58 -41.68 -6.63
CA GLN A 192 48.25 -40.55 -7.27
C GLN A 192 47.27 -39.56 -7.91
N VAL A 193 46.08 -40.01 -8.33
CA VAL A 193 45.03 -39.08 -8.77
C VAL A 193 44.54 -38.26 -7.58
N PHE A 194 44.26 -38.92 -6.45
CA PHE A 194 43.66 -38.28 -5.29
C PHE A 194 44.65 -37.56 -4.37
N SER A 195 45.96 -37.71 -4.58
CA SER A 195 46.97 -36.97 -3.83
C SER A 195 46.89 -35.48 -4.12
N LYS A 196 47.22 -34.67 -3.11
CA LYS A 196 47.45 -33.23 -3.34
C LYS A 196 48.70 -33.09 -4.21
N GLY A 197 48.60 -32.28 -5.27
CA GLY A 197 49.75 -31.82 -6.05
C GLY A 197 50.67 -30.95 -5.21
#